data_AF-A0A7W6TKJ3-F1
#
_entry.id   AF-A0A7W6TKJ3-F1
#
_cell.length_a   1.000
_cell.length_b   1.000
_cell.length_c   1.000
_cell.angle_alpha   90.00
_cell.angle_beta   90.00
_cell.angle_gamma   90.00
#
_symmetry.space_group_name_H-M   'P 1'
#
loop_
_entity.id
_entity.type
_entity.pdbx_description
1 polymer ?
#
loop_
_entity_poly.entity_id
_entity_poly.type
_entity_poly.pdbx_seq_one_letter_code
_entity_poly.pdbx_strand_id
1 'polypeptide(L)' 'MNARRAVKQAKGDPSATTVARQSVDAAKVALGERGPVWWEDGAPDYNRTLAKNTPYREWFEMLASSP' A
#
# COMPACT_ATOMS: atom_id res chain seq x y z
N MET A 1 -11.69 7.77 -8.57
CA MET A 1 -12.03 6.62 -7.70
C MET A 1 -13.00 7.06 -6.60
N ASN A 2 -14.27 6.64 -6.64
CA ASN A 2 -15.30 7.00 -5.65
C ASN A 2 -14.98 6.49 -4.24
N ALA A 3 -14.39 5.31 -4.10
CA ALA A 3 -13.98 4.74 -2.81
C ALA A 3 -12.97 5.64 -2.06
N ARG A 4 -12.03 6.29 -2.76
CA ARG A 4 -11.08 7.24 -2.14
C ARG A 4 -11.80 8.48 -1.58
N ARG A 5 -12.88 8.93 -2.22
CA ARG A 5 -13.72 10.03 -1.70
C ARG A 5 -14.48 9.60 -0.45
N ALA A 6 -15.00 8.38 -0.40
CA ALA A 6 -15.71 7.85 0.78
C ALA A 6 -14.84 7.83 2.04
N VAL A 7 -13.54 7.52 1.92
CA VAL A 7 -12.61 7.59 3.06
C VAL A 7 -12.51 9.00 3.64
N LYS A 8 -12.50 10.03 2.79
CA LYS A 8 -12.50 11.43 3.24
C LYS A 8 -13.80 11.80 3.95
N GLN A 9 -14.93 11.29 3.47
CA GLN A 9 -16.25 11.57 4.06
C GLN A 9 -16.46 10.85 5.40
N ALA A 10 -15.89 9.67 5.58
CA ALA A 10 -15.99 8.90 6.83
C ALA A 10 -15.16 9.46 8.01
N LYS A 11 -14.55 10.65 7.86
CA LYS A 11 -13.66 11.23 8.87
C LYS A 11 -14.43 11.43 10.19
N GLY A 12 -13.88 10.89 11.28
CA GLY A 12 -14.48 10.97 12.62
C GLY A 12 -15.37 9.77 12.96
N ASP A 13 -15.68 8.90 12.00
CA ASP A 13 -16.38 7.64 12.22
C ASP A 13 -15.43 6.46 11.93
N PRO A 14 -14.95 5.74 12.97
CA PRO A 14 -14.06 4.60 12.80
C PRO A 14 -14.65 3.44 12.00
N SER A 15 -15.96 3.18 12.15
CA SER A 15 -16.65 2.09 11.46
C SER A 15 -16.77 2.40 9.98
N ALA A 16 -17.28 3.59 9.65
CA ALA A 16 -17.39 4.05 8.26
C ALA A 16 -16.01 4.17 7.59
N THR A 17 -14.98 4.57 8.33
CA THR A 17 -13.61 4.64 7.80
C THR A 17 -13.08 3.26 7.44
N THR A 18 -13.39 2.24 8.25
CA THR A 18 -12.98 0.86 8.00
C THR A 18 -13.65 0.31 6.74
N VAL A 19 -14.97 0.49 6.62
CA VAL A 19 -15.72 0.09 5.42
C VAL A 19 -15.19 0.79 4.17
N ALA A 20 -14.96 2.11 4.23
CA ALA A 20 -14.43 2.85 3.10
C ALA A 20 -13.02 2.37 2.68
N ARG A 21 -12.17 2.01 3.65
CA ARG A 21 -10.83 1.44 3.38
C ARG A 21 -10.90 0.06 2.75
N GLN A 22 -11.83 -0.80 3.17
CA GLN A 22 -12.09 -2.10 2.56
C GLN A 22 -12.52 -1.94 1.09
N SER A 23 -13.43 -1.01 0.81
CA SER A 23 -13.86 -0.73 -0.58
C SER A 23 -12.73 -0.21 -1.47
N VAL A 24 -11.81 0.59 -0.91
CA VAL A 24 -10.60 1.00 -1.65
C VAL A 24 -9.73 -0.21 -1.95
N ASP A 25 -9.51 -1.09 -0.97
CA ASP A 25 -8.68 -2.28 -1.13
C ASP A 25 -9.22 -3.22 -2.21
N ALA A 26 -10.51 -3.55 -2.15
CA ALA A 26 -11.17 -4.38 -3.16
C ALA A 26 -11.02 -3.82 -4.57
N ALA A 27 -11.21 -2.52 -4.74
CA ALA A 27 -11.06 -1.87 -6.03
C ALA A 27 -9.59 -1.81 -6.50
N LYS A 28 -8.61 -1.72 -5.59
CA LYS A 28 -7.19 -1.82 -5.95
C LYS A 28 -6.82 -3.21 -6.43
N VAL A 29 -7.35 -4.24 -5.78
CA VAL A 29 -7.16 -5.63 -6.21
C VAL A 29 -7.77 -5.84 -7.59
N ALA A 30 -9.00 -5.38 -7.83
CA ALA A 30 -9.66 -5.50 -9.13
C ALA A 30 -8.92 -4.77 -10.27
N LEU A 31 -8.20 -3.68 -9.95
CA LEU A 31 -7.39 -2.93 -10.92
C LEU A 31 -5.97 -3.51 -11.12
N GLY A 32 -5.58 -4.54 -10.36
CA GLY A 32 -4.21 -5.07 -10.36
C GLY A 32 -3.18 -4.16 -9.69
N GLU A 33 -3.60 -3.08 -8.99
CA GLU A 33 -2.70 -2.26 -8.15
C GLU A 33 -2.23 -3.03 -6.90
N ARG A 34 -2.97 -4.08 -6.52
CA ARG A 34 -2.69 -4.99 -5.40
C ARG A 34 -3.07 -6.40 -5.82
N GLY A 35 -2.44 -7.39 -5.21
CA GLY A 35 -2.67 -8.80 -5.52
C GLY A 35 -1.35 -9.55 -5.61
N PRO A 36 -1.38 -10.81 -6.09
CA PRO A 36 -0.16 -11.57 -6.35
C PRO A 36 0.81 -10.80 -7.22
N VAL A 37 2.09 -10.99 -6.93
CA VAL A 37 3.17 -10.42 -7.72
C VAL A 37 3.17 -11.03 -9.14
N TRP A 38 3.62 -10.26 -10.12
CA TRP A 38 3.66 -10.70 -11.52
C TRP A 38 4.92 -11.51 -11.86
N TRP A 39 5.87 -11.66 -10.91
CA TRP A 39 7.09 -12.43 -11.06
C TRP A 39 6.99 -13.81 -10.43
N GLU A 40 7.76 -14.77 -10.95
CA GLU A 40 7.75 -16.18 -10.55
C GLU A 40 9.08 -16.63 -9.91
N ASP A 41 10.03 -15.72 -9.72
CA ASP A 41 11.39 -16.03 -9.22
C ASP A 41 11.46 -16.32 -7.69
N GLY A 42 10.32 -16.30 -7.01
CA GLY A 42 10.21 -16.52 -5.57
C GLY A 42 10.62 -15.32 -4.70
N ALA A 43 10.92 -14.16 -5.29
CA ALA A 43 11.22 -12.96 -4.52
C ALA A 43 9.99 -12.54 -3.67
N PRO A 44 10.19 -12.15 -2.39
CA PRO A 44 9.08 -11.74 -1.53
C PRO A 44 8.38 -10.46 -2.01
N ASP A 45 7.06 -10.37 -1.78
CA ASP A 45 6.33 -9.10 -1.94
C ASP A 45 6.60 -8.17 -0.74
N TYR A 46 7.31 -7.06 -0.98
CA TYR A 46 7.58 -6.05 0.03
C TYR A 46 6.54 -4.91 0.06
N ASN A 47 5.42 -5.03 -0.66
CA ASN A 47 4.35 -4.03 -0.63
C ASN A 47 3.83 -3.80 0.80
N ARG A 48 3.57 -2.53 1.15
CA ARG A 48 3.19 -2.09 2.50
C ARG A 48 4.22 -2.37 3.61
N THR A 49 5.43 -2.78 3.25
CA THR A 49 6.58 -2.87 4.18
C THR A 49 7.43 -1.61 4.04
N LEU A 50 7.90 -1.05 5.17
CA LEU A 50 8.81 0.10 5.12
C LEU A 50 10.16 -0.34 4.51
N ALA A 51 10.78 0.48 3.67
CA ALA A 51 12.06 0.15 3.02
C ALA A 51 13.15 -0.29 4.03
N LYS A 52 13.22 0.37 5.19
CA LYS A 52 14.13 -0.01 6.30
C LYS A 52 13.89 -1.42 6.86
N ASN A 53 12.76 -2.04 6.61
CA ASN A 53 12.42 -3.40 7.05
C ASN A 53 12.56 -4.42 5.91
N THR A 54 13.22 -4.05 4.81
CA THR A 54 13.42 -4.88 3.62
C THR A 54 14.91 -4.93 3.29
N PRO A 55 15.35 -5.81 2.37
CA PRO A 55 16.71 -5.80 1.84
C PRO A 55 17.13 -4.47 1.20
N TYR A 56 16.18 -3.61 0.84
CA TYR A 56 16.46 -2.27 0.29
C TYR A 56 16.88 -1.24 1.34
N ARG A 57 17.07 -1.63 2.62
CA ARG A 57 17.47 -0.72 3.69
C ARG A 57 18.72 0.08 3.34
N GLU A 58 19.80 -0.60 2.99
CA GLU A 58 21.12 0.02 2.78
C GLU A 58 21.07 1.05 1.66
N TRP A 59 20.41 0.70 0.56
CA TRP A 59 20.16 1.62 -0.55
C TRP A 59 19.33 2.84 -0.12
N PHE A 60 18.24 2.62 0.64
CA PHE A 60 17.37 3.70 1.12
C PHE A 60 18.10 4.67 2.06
N GLU A 61 18.97 4.16 2.93
CA GLU A 61 19.80 4.96 3.83
C GLU A 61 20.83 5.79 3.06
N MET A 62 21.42 5.23 1.99
CA MET A 62 22.33 5.97 1.11
C MET A 62 21.64 7.16 0.44
N LEU A 63 20.39 7.01 -0.02
CA LEU A 63 19.62 8.12 -0.59
C LEU A 63 19.36 9.24 0.41
N ALA A 64 19.14 8.91 1.68
CA ALA A 64 18.94 9.91 2.73
C ALA A 64 20.23 10.67 3.11
N SER A 65 21.39 10.08 2.82
CA SER A 65 22.71 10.69 3.03
C SER A 65 23.20 11.51 1.84
N SER A 66 22.49 11.50 0.71
CA SER A 66 22.84 12.30 -0.47
C SER A 66 22.28 13.72 -0.29
N PRO A 67 23.10 14.79 -0.48
CA PRO A 67 22.68 16.18 -0.30
C PRO A 67 21.65 16.64 -1.36
#